data_AF-B4D9Y4-F1
#
_entry.id   AF-B4D9Y4-F1
#
_cell.length_a   1.000
_cell.length_b   1.000
_cell.length_c   1.000
_cell.angle_alpha   90.00
_cell.angle_beta   90.00
_cell.angle_gamma   90.00
#
_symmetry.space_group_name_H-M   'P 1'
#
loop_
_entity.id
_entity.type
_entity.pdbx_description
1 polymer ?
#
loop_
_entity_poly.entity_id
_entity_poly.type
_entity_poly.pdbx_seq_one_letter_code
_entity_poly.pdbx_strand_id
1 'polypeptide(L)'
;MTRQELTKEFIKVERHADRIQFSVMEIPWGRWGNICHGVWVGVTSLPADSGPEEIQVAIDGLLDDPRYFKTCVECFELTPSDWMDGTICQNCGTLNYGAIYW
;
A
#
# COMPACT_ATOMS: atom_id res chain seq x y z
N MET A 1 0.13 -10.06 7.53
CA MET A 1 -0.52 -10.06 6.19
C MET A 1 0.41 -10.63 5.13
N THR A 2 -0.13 -11.32 4.13
CA THR A 2 0.60 -11.85 2.98
C THR A 2 0.63 -10.84 1.82
N ARG A 3 1.58 -10.99 0.89
CA ARG A 3 1.65 -10.17 -0.34
C ARG A 3 0.35 -10.24 -1.16
N GLN A 4 -0.31 -11.40 -1.20
CA GLN A 4 -1.59 -11.56 -1.92
C GLN A 4 -2.72 -10.74 -1.28
N GLU A 5 -2.79 -10.70 0.05
CA GLU A 5 -3.75 -9.87 0.78
C GLU A 5 -3.47 -8.39 0.54
N LEU A 6 -2.20 -7.97 0.60
CA LEU A 6 -1.79 -6.59 0.32
C LEU A 6 -2.16 -6.16 -1.10
N THR A 7 -1.87 -6.99 -2.11
CA THR A 7 -2.26 -6.71 -3.50
C THR A 7 -3.77 -6.53 -3.61
N LYS A 8 -4.56 -7.40 -2.98
CA LYS A 8 -6.02 -7.36 -3.07
C LYS A 8 -6.62 -6.12 -2.39
N GLU A 9 -6.05 -5.70 -1.27
CA GLU A 9 -6.61 -4.62 -0.44
C GLU A 9 -6.07 -3.23 -0.78
N PHE A 10 -4.81 -3.14 -1.22
CA PHE A 10 -4.09 -1.87 -1.37
C PHE A 10 -3.58 -1.60 -2.78
N ILE A 11 -3.76 -2.51 -3.73
CA ILE A 11 -3.39 -2.31 -5.14
C ILE A 11 -4.61 -2.54 -6.03
N LYS A 12 -4.94 -1.53 -6.84
CA LYS A 12 -6.01 -1.60 -7.82
C LYS A 12 -5.42 -1.58 -9.21
N VAL A 13 -5.79 -2.56 -10.04
CA VAL A 13 -5.37 -2.66 -11.44
C VAL A 13 -6.60 -2.50 -12.33
N GLU A 14 -6.62 -1.46 -13.16
CA GLU A 14 -7.72 -1.13 -14.05
C GLU A 14 -7.26 -1.18 -15.50
N ARG A 15 -7.97 -1.95 -16.34
CA ARG A 15 -7.70 -1.98 -17.78
C ARG A 15 -8.57 -0.94 -18.48
N HIS A 16 -7.90 -0.03 -19.19
CA HIS A 16 -8.50 0.93 -20.09
C HIS A 16 -8.17 0.56 -21.55
N ALA A 17 -8.76 1.27 -22.51
CA ALA A 17 -8.58 0.99 -23.93
C ALA A 17 -7.12 1.19 -24.41
N ASP A 18 -6.39 2.09 -23.78
CA ASP A 18 -5.04 2.53 -24.15
C ASP A 18 -3.95 2.08 -23.15
N ARG A 19 -4.34 1.74 -21.92
CA ARG A 19 -3.39 1.41 -20.84
C ARG A 19 -3.99 0.52 -19.76
N ILE A 20 -3.12 -0.05 -18.94
CA ILE A 20 -3.43 -0.67 -17.65
C ILE A 20 -2.96 0.29 -16.55
N GLN A 21 -3.89 0.86 -15.81
CA GLN A 21 -3.61 1.78 -14.71
C GLN A 21 -3.43 1.01 -13.40
N PHE A 22 -2.36 1.31 -12.67
CA PHE A 22 -2.14 0.84 -11.31
C PHE A 22 -2.40 1.99 -10.35
N SER A 23 -3.15 1.70 -9.29
CA SER A 23 -3.40 2.65 -8.21
C SER A 23 -3.11 1.99 -6.87
N VAL A 24 -2.56 2.75 -5.93
CA VAL A 24 -2.35 2.32 -4.54
C VAL A 24 -3.36 3.00 -3.64
N MET A 25 -3.83 2.29 -2.62
CA MET A 25 -4.66 2.89 -1.58
C MET A 25 -3.78 3.69 -0.62
N GLU A 26 -3.94 5.00 -0.63
CA GLU A 26 -3.38 5.89 0.40
C GLU A 26 -4.44 6.14 1.46
N ILE A 27 -4.05 6.09 2.74
CA ILE A 27 -4.91 6.45 3.86
C ILE A 27 -4.34 7.72 4.47
N PRO A 28 -4.70 8.89 3.94
CA PRO A 28 -4.17 10.14 4.43
C PRO A 28 -4.72 10.36 5.83
N TRP A 29 -3.91 10.13 6.87
CA TRP A 29 -4.30 10.48 8.23
C TRP A 29 -4.39 12.01 8.33
N GLY A 30 -5.61 12.52 8.38
CA GLY A 30 -5.85 13.93 8.63
C GLY A 30 -5.32 14.30 10.01
N ARG A 31 -4.62 15.43 10.09
CA ARG A 31 -4.12 16.08 11.33
C ARG A 31 -5.22 16.39 12.39
N TRP A 32 -6.46 15.94 12.18
CA TRP A 32 -7.67 16.39 12.89
C TRP A 32 -8.76 15.30 13.04
N GLY A 33 -8.38 14.03 13.23
CA GLY A 33 -9.25 13.03 13.88
C GLY A 33 -10.58 12.65 13.21
N ASN A 34 -10.82 13.02 11.94
CA ASN A 34 -12.02 12.63 11.22
C ASN A 34 -11.69 11.48 10.26
N ILE A 35 -12.54 10.44 10.29
CA ILE A 35 -12.41 9.17 9.56
C ILE A 35 -11.95 9.41 8.11
N CYS A 36 -10.74 8.96 7.81
CA CYS A 36 -10.13 9.11 6.49
C CYS A 36 -10.54 7.91 5.64
N HIS A 37 -11.48 8.11 4.71
CA HIS A 37 -11.70 7.15 3.64
C HIS A 37 -10.43 7.04 2.82
N GLY A 38 -9.92 5.82 2.61
CA GLY A 38 -8.77 5.60 1.75
C GLY A 38 -9.05 6.14 0.35
N VAL A 39 -8.03 6.76 -0.25
CA VAL A 39 -8.08 7.30 -1.61
C VAL A 39 -7.21 6.45 -2.51
N TRP A 40 -7.73 6.07 -3.68
CA TRP A 40 -6.95 5.39 -4.70
C TRP A 40 -6.16 6.42 -5.51
N VAL A 41 -4.83 6.34 -5.44
CA VAL A 41 -3.93 7.24 -6.17
C VAL A 41 -3.29 6.47 -7.32
N GLY A 42 -3.43 6.97 -8.54
CA GLY A 42 -2.79 6.38 -9.72
C GLY A 42 -1.28 6.60 -9.69
N VAL A 43 -0.51 5.50 -9.67
CA VAL A 43 0.94 5.53 -9.43
C VAL A 43 1.77 5.22 -10.67
N THR A 44 1.28 4.32 -11.54
CA THR A 44 1.96 3.94 -12.77
C THR A 44 0.97 3.33 -13.77
N SER A 45 1.41 3.15 -15.01
CA SER A 45 0.62 2.50 -16.05
C SER A 45 1.48 1.66 -16.99
N LEU A 46 0.90 0.58 -17.51
CA LEU A 46 1.46 -0.23 -18.59
C LEU A 46 0.64 -0.05 -19.88
N PRO A 47 1.18 -0.39 -21.06
CA PRO A 47 0.40 -0.53 -22.29
C PRO A 47 -0.81 -1.46 -22.15
N ALA A 48 -1.89 -1.21 -22.89
CA ALA A 48 -3.12 -2.01 -22.80
C ALA A 48 -2.94 -3.51 -23.17
N ASP A 49 -1.97 -3.78 -24.04
CA ASP A 49 -1.60 -5.12 -24.52
C ASP A 49 -0.64 -5.85 -23.59
N SER A 50 -0.27 -5.26 -22.45
CA SER A 50 0.61 -5.90 -21.49
C SER A 50 0.06 -7.22 -20.94
N GLY A 51 0.97 -8.20 -20.87
CA GLY A 51 0.70 -9.56 -20.47
C GLY A 51 0.58 -9.74 -18.95
N PRO A 52 0.08 -10.90 -18.49
CA PRO A 52 -0.04 -11.19 -17.05
C PRO A 52 1.28 -11.11 -16.28
N GLU A 53 2.39 -11.52 -16.89
CA GLU A 53 3.72 -11.48 -16.25
C GLU A 53 4.18 -10.05 -16.01
N GLU A 54 3.99 -9.14 -16.98
CA GLU A 54 4.36 -7.73 -16.85
C GLU A 54 3.53 -7.03 -15.77
N ILE A 55 2.24 -7.39 -15.67
CA ILE A 55 1.35 -6.89 -14.62
C ILE A 55 1.82 -7.37 -13.26
N GLN A 56 2.22 -8.64 -13.14
CA GLN A 56 2.72 -9.18 -11.88
C GLN A 56 4.05 -8.50 -11.48
N VAL A 57 4.97 -8.28 -12.42
CA VAL A 57 6.21 -7.52 -12.18
C VAL A 57 5.91 -6.10 -11.70
N ALA A 58 4.92 -5.43 -12.29
CA ALA A 58 4.50 -4.10 -11.83
C ALA A 58 3.91 -4.13 -10.42
N ILE A 59 3.09 -5.13 -10.09
CA ILE A 59 2.56 -5.33 -8.72
C ILE A 59 3.71 -5.56 -7.73
N ASP A 60 4.64 -6.45 -8.05
CA ASP A 60 5.77 -6.75 -7.17
C ASP A 60 6.67 -5.51 -6.97
N GLY A 61 6.89 -4.74 -8.03
CA GLY A 61 7.59 -3.46 -7.97
C GLY A 61 6.89 -2.43 -7.05
N LEU A 62 5.56 -2.42 -7.01
CA LEU A 62 4.81 -1.57 -6.08
C LEU A 62 4.95 -2.04 -4.63
N LEU A 63 4.88 -3.35 -4.38
CA LEU A 63 5.03 -3.94 -3.04
C LEU A 63 6.44 -3.75 -2.47
N ASP A 64 7.45 -3.64 -3.33
CA ASP A 64 8.84 -3.43 -2.93
C ASP A 64 9.21 -1.94 -2.85
N ASP A 65 8.29 -1.03 -3.20
CA ASP A 65 8.51 0.40 -3.15
C ASP A 65 8.26 0.96 -1.73
N PRO A 66 9.30 1.46 -1.04
CA PRO A 66 9.19 1.97 0.33
C PRO A 66 8.33 3.22 0.47
N ARG A 67 7.90 3.84 -0.63
CA ARG A 67 6.91 4.93 -0.61
C ARG A 67 5.51 4.41 -0.27
N TYR A 68 5.18 3.18 -0.67
CA TYR A 68 3.84 2.61 -0.55
C TYR A 68 3.78 1.50 0.49
N PHE A 69 4.82 0.67 0.60
CA PHE A 69 4.87 -0.44 1.55
C PHE A 69 6.22 -0.52 2.26
N LYS A 70 6.22 -0.81 3.56
CA LYS A 70 7.43 -0.95 4.37
C LYS A 70 7.33 -2.16 5.27
N THR A 71 8.48 -2.70 5.66
CA THR A 71 8.55 -3.80 6.62
C THR A 71 8.68 -3.24 8.04
N CYS A 72 7.81 -3.70 8.94
CA CYS A 72 7.92 -3.39 10.37
C CYS A 72 9.15 -4.07 10.98
N VAL A 73 9.96 -3.35 11.74
CA VAL A 73 11.17 -3.90 12.37
C VAL A 73 10.89 -4.85 13.55
N GLU A 74 9.65 -4.87 14.06
CA GLU A 74 9.28 -5.70 15.19
C GLU A 74 8.64 -7.02 14.77
N CYS A 75 7.61 -6.97 13.91
CA CYS A 75 6.92 -8.16 13.43
C CYS A 75 7.44 -8.69 12.09
N PHE A 76 8.33 -7.94 11.41
CA PHE A 76 8.87 -8.27 10.09
C PHE A 76 7.81 -8.42 8.99
N GLU A 77 6.60 -7.92 9.22
CA GLU A 77 5.53 -7.93 8.23
C GLU A 77 5.62 -6.72 7.30
N LEU A 78 5.30 -6.93 6.02
CA LEU A 78 5.12 -5.85 5.06
C LEU A 78 3.76 -5.20 5.28
N THR A 79 3.73 -3.87 5.38
CA THR A 79 2.53 -3.09 5.67
C THR A 79 2.48 -1.82 4.82
N PRO A 80 1.30 -1.26 4.55
CA PRO A 80 1.18 0.04 3.92
C PRO A 80 1.98 1.10 4.69
N SER A 81 2.66 1.99 3.97
CA SER A 81 3.50 3.03 4.58
C SER A 81 2.70 3.99 5.45
N ASP A 82 1.44 4.25 5.11
CA ASP A 82 0.53 5.08 5.91
C ASP A 82 0.12 4.41 7.23
N TRP A 83 0.39 3.11 7.41
CA TRP A 83 0.12 2.37 8.64
C TRP A 83 1.38 2.18 9.48
N MET A 84 2.44 2.91 9.14
CA MET A 84 3.73 2.88 9.82
C MET A 84 3.98 4.19 10.54
N ASP A 85 4.44 4.10 11.78
CA ASP A 85 5.17 5.18 12.44
C ASP A 85 6.67 4.91 12.30
N GLY A 86 7.33 5.66 11.41
CA GLY A 86 8.74 5.45 11.08
C GLY A 86 8.99 4.04 10.56
N THR A 87 9.50 3.17 11.44
CA THR A 87 9.87 1.77 11.14
C THR A 87 8.98 0.74 11.85
N ILE A 88 7.98 1.17 12.62
CA ILE A 88 7.10 0.30 13.42
C ILE A 88 5.67 0.42 12.88
N CYS A 89 4.98 -0.70 12.66
CA CYS A 89 3.59 -0.67 12.24
C CYS A 89 2.65 -0.30 13.40
N GLN A 90 1.50 0.29 13.10
CA GLN A 90 0.52 0.71 14.11
C GLN A 90 0.10 -0.41 15.08
N ASN A 91 0.01 -1.66 14.61
CA ASN A 91 -0.32 -2.80 15.46
C ASN A 91 0.76 -3.03 16.53
N CYS A 92 2.03 -3.08 16.12
CA CYS A 92 3.18 -3.18 17.03
C CYS A 92 3.29 -1.95 17.94
N GLY A 93 3.10 -0.75 17.38
CA GLY A 93 3.05 0.50 18.11
C GLY A 93 2.06 0.44 19.27
N THR A 94 0.81 0.04 18.97
CA THR A 94 -0.28 -0.04 19.94
C THR A 94 -0.02 -1.10 21.01
N LEU A 95 0.46 -2.29 20.62
CA LEU A 95 0.70 -3.42 21.53
C LEU A 95 1.86 -3.19 22.48
N ASN A 96 2.96 -2.60 21.99
CA ASN A 96 4.23 -2.54 22.74
C ASN A 96 4.47 -1.17 23.41
N TYR A 97 3.92 -0.09 22.87
CA TYR A 97 4.19 1.27 23.35
C TYR A 97 2.95 2.02 23.84
N GLY A 98 1.78 1.35 23.83
CA GLY A 98 0.49 1.98 24.08
C GLY A 98 -0.03 2.74 22.85
N ALA A 99 -1.26 3.24 22.90
CA ALA A 99 -1.88 3.92 21.76
C ALA A 99 -1.02 5.10 21.30
N ILE A 100 -0.38 4.95 20.14
CA ILE A 100 0.34 6.03 19.49
C ILE A 100 -0.70 6.86 18.74
N TYR A 101 -1.27 7.86 19.43
CA TYR A 101 -2.20 8.82 18.83
C TYR A 101 -1.41 9.84 18.00
N TRP A 102 -1.80 10.01 16.73
CA TRP A 102 -1.46 11.17 15.90
C TRP A 102 -2.74 11.83 15.40
#